data_AF-A0A382YAF2-F1
#
_entry.id   AF-A0A382YAF2-F1
#
_cell.length_a   1.000
_cell.length_b   1.000
_cell.length_c   1.000
_cell.angle_alpha   90.00
_cell.angle_beta   90.00
_cell.angle_gamma   90.00
#
_symmetry.space_group_name_H-M   'P 1'
#
loop_
_entity.id
_entity.type
_entity.pdbx_description
1 polymer ?
#
loop_
_entity_poly.entity_id
_entity_poly.type
_entity_poly.pdbx_seq_one_letter_code
_entity_poly.pdbx_strand_id
1 'polypeptide(L)'
;MLINKVSIRARLAIVVIILCLPIKAEEYNSHFASDPFREIITARIGDHAYPTNPMNDRAIGFLLQGKVQSAISNYGNIINWDEHPMGLWGE
;
A
#
# COMPACT_ATOMS: atom_id res chain seq x y z
N MET A 1 -18.20 -16.49 -47.89
CA MET A 1 -19.56 -16.41 -48.51
C MET A 1 -20.67 -16.47 -47.44
N LEU A 2 -20.60 -15.68 -46.35
CA LEU A 2 -21.57 -15.72 -45.24
C LEU A 2 -22.14 -14.34 -44.86
N ILE A 3 -21.59 -13.25 -45.41
CA ILE A 3 -21.95 -11.86 -45.04
C ILE A 3 -23.26 -11.40 -45.70
N ASN A 4 -23.70 -12.02 -46.80
CA ASN A 4 -24.83 -11.51 -47.60
C ASN A 4 -26.22 -11.97 -47.17
N LYS A 5 -26.34 -12.79 -46.10
CA LYS A 5 -27.65 -13.23 -45.59
C LYS A 5 -28.25 -12.32 -44.51
N VAL A 6 -27.53 -11.29 -44.09
CA VAL A 6 -27.99 -10.38 -43.01
C VAL A 6 -28.89 -9.29 -43.59
N SER A 7 -30.15 -9.25 -43.14
CA SER A 7 -31.18 -8.27 -43.50
C SER A 7 -30.71 -6.84 -43.27
N ILE A 8 -31.09 -5.92 -44.17
CA ILE A 8 -30.69 -4.50 -44.12
C ILE A 8 -31.08 -3.86 -42.77
N ARG A 9 -32.24 -4.24 -42.21
CA ARG A 9 -32.69 -3.79 -40.89
C ARG A 9 -31.74 -4.22 -39.76
N ALA A 10 -31.22 -5.44 -39.85
CA ALA A 10 -30.28 -5.97 -38.86
C ALA A 10 -28.91 -5.26 -38.95
N ARG A 11 -28.45 -4.91 -40.16
CA ARG A 11 -27.22 -4.11 -40.33
C ARG A 11 -27.37 -2.71 -39.75
N LEU A 12 -28.52 -2.08 -39.99
CA LEU A 12 -28.81 -0.74 -39.50
C LEU A 12 -28.92 -0.72 -37.96
N ALA A 13 -29.52 -1.76 -37.37
CA ALA A 13 -29.55 -1.94 -35.92
C ALA A 13 -28.14 -2.10 -35.32
N ILE A 14 -27.26 -2.89 -35.95
CA ILE A 14 -25.88 -3.07 -35.47
C ILE A 14 -25.10 -1.75 -35.50
N VAL A 15 -25.25 -0.96 -36.58
CA VAL A 15 -24.61 0.37 -36.69
C VAL A 15 -25.11 1.33 -35.61
N VAL A 16 -26.42 1.34 -35.33
CA VAL A 16 -27.00 2.16 -34.25
C VAL A 16 -26.50 1.71 -32.88
N ILE A 17 -26.37 0.42 -32.63
CA ILE A 17 -25.85 -0.11 -31.35
C ILE A 17 -24.38 0.29 -31.15
N ILE A 18 -23.56 0.22 -32.19
CA ILE A 18 -22.14 0.63 -32.12
C ILE A 18 -22.04 2.15 -31.88
N LEU A 19 -22.93 2.96 -32.48
CA LEU A 19 -22.97 4.42 -32.30
C LEU A 19 -23.54 4.87 -30.95
N CYS A 20 -24.48 4.13 -30.36
CA CYS A 20 -25.17 4.52 -29.12
C CYS A 20 -24.50 3.99 -27.83
N LEU A 21 -23.47 3.16 -27.91
CA LEU A 21 -22.70 2.78 -26.73
C LEU A 21 -21.61 3.84 -26.50
N PRO A 22 -21.75 4.74 -25.51
CA PRO A 22 -20.63 5.59 -25.13
C PRO A 22 -19.52 4.67 -24.61
N ILE A 23 -18.49 4.45 -25.43
CA ILE A 23 -17.24 3.85 -24.97
C ILE A 23 -16.62 4.90 -24.06
N LYS A 24 -16.96 4.85 -22.78
CA LYS A 24 -16.23 5.56 -21.75
C LYS A 24 -14.91 4.82 -21.57
N ALA A 25 -13.90 5.25 -22.32
CA ALA A 25 -12.53 4.86 -22.03
C ALA A 25 -12.17 5.55 -20.72
N GLU A 26 -12.40 4.86 -19.60
CA GLU A 26 -11.78 5.25 -18.34
C GLU A 26 -10.31 4.85 -18.47
N GLU A 27 -9.46 5.85 -18.66
CA GLU A 27 -8.03 5.67 -18.54
C GLU A 27 -7.78 5.07 -17.16
N TYR A 28 -7.31 3.82 -17.10
CA TYR A 28 -6.76 3.23 -15.88
C TYR A 28 -5.50 4.01 -15.55
N ASN A 29 -5.69 5.20 -14.99
CA ASN A 29 -4.69 5.84 -14.18
C ASN A 29 -4.52 4.88 -13.02
N SER A 30 -3.38 4.17 -12.99
CA SER A 30 -2.93 3.59 -11.75
C SER A 30 -2.99 4.74 -10.75
N HIS A 31 -3.87 4.62 -9.76
CA HIS A 31 -3.88 5.52 -8.63
C HIS A 31 -2.57 5.25 -7.90
N PHE A 32 -1.46 5.76 -8.43
CA PHE A 32 -0.33 6.19 -7.63
C PHE A 32 -0.87 7.42 -6.88
N ALA A 33 -1.77 7.16 -5.94
CA ALA A 33 -2.01 8.08 -4.85
C ALA A 33 -0.62 8.29 -4.27
N SER A 34 -0.04 9.46 -4.55
CA SER A 34 1.17 9.88 -3.86
C SER A 34 0.74 9.93 -2.41
N ASP A 35 1.08 8.87 -1.68
CA ASP A 35 0.82 8.81 -0.26
C ASP A 35 1.45 10.07 0.34
N PRO A 36 0.65 10.97 0.97
CA PRO A 36 1.19 12.20 1.55
C PRO A 36 2.18 11.93 2.69
N PHE A 37 2.28 10.68 3.15
CA PHE A 37 3.28 10.21 4.12
C PHE A 37 4.47 9.50 3.46
N ARG A 38 4.49 9.37 2.12
CA ARG A 38 5.63 8.82 1.40
C ARG A 38 6.67 9.91 1.17
N GLU A 39 7.34 10.24 2.27
CA GLU A 39 8.62 10.93 2.27
C GLU A 39 9.62 10.09 1.47
N ILE A 40 9.99 10.52 0.25
CA ILE A 40 11.18 10.01 -0.44
C ILE A 40 12.42 10.66 0.20
N ILE A 41 12.50 10.57 1.53
CA ILE A 41 13.73 10.86 2.25
C ILE A 41 14.40 9.51 2.34
N THR A 42 15.29 9.21 1.40
CA THR A 42 16.30 8.18 1.63
C THR A 42 17.02 8.61 2.90
N ALA A 43 16.72 7.99 4.05
CA ALA A 43 17.29 8.37 5.33
C ALA A 43 18.80 8.44 5.18
N ARG A 44 19.35 9.66 5.12
CA ARG A 44 20.78 9.85 4.91
C ARG A 44 21.45 9.45 6.22
N ILE A 45 22.54 8.71 6.12
CA ILE A 45 23.32 8.29 7.28
C ILE A 45 23.80 9.58 7.98
N GLY A 46 23.23 9.88 9.15
CA GLY A 46 23.51 11.10 9.92
C GLY A 46 22.41 12.19 9.94
N ASP A 47 21.26 11.99 9.28
CA ASP A 47 20.14 12.95 9.36
C ASP A 47 19.48 12.99 10.74
N HIS A 48 19.56 11.88 11.47
CA HIS A 48 19.07 11.74 12.83
C HIS A 48 20.25 11.77 13.78
N ALA A 49 20.04 12.33 14.98
CA ALA A 49 21.01 12.22 16.06
C ALA A 49 21.39 10.74 16.27
N TYR A 50 22.59 10.49 16.80
CA TYR A 50 22.99 9.14 17.19
C TYR A 50 21.85 8.47 17.96
N PRO A 51 21.58 7.18 17.69
CA PRO A 51 20.54 6.45 18.41
C PRO A 51 20.69 6.74 19.90
N THR A 52 19.57 7.07 20.55
CA THR A 52 19.55 7.12 22.01
C THR A 52 19.68 5.68 22.49
N ASN A 53 19.45 5.39 23.77
CA ASN A 53 19.45 4.02 24.25
C ASN A 53 18.64 3.11 23.28
N PRO A 54 19.28 2.13 22.61
CA PRO A 54 18.65 1.35 21.54
C PRO A 54 17.42 0.56 22.03
N MET A 55 17.33 0.32 23.34
CA MET A 55 16.20 -0.33 23.98
C MET A 55 14.96 0.58 24.02
N ASN A 56 15.18 1.89 24.21
CA ASN A 56 14.10 2.88 24.20
C ASN A 56 13.63 3.15 22.77
N ASP A 57 14.57 3.24 21.82
CA ASP A 57 14.25 3.49 20.40
C ASP A 57 13.39 2.34 19.83
N ARG A 58 13.65 1.10 20.23
CA ARG A 58 12.80 -0.06 19.91
C ARG A 58 11.37 0.08 20.44
N ALA A 59 11.22 0.47 21.72
CA ALA A 59 9.90 0.67 22.31
C ALA A 59 9.11 1.79 21.60
N ILE A 60 9.80 2.87 21.21
CA ILE A 60 9.23 3.95 20.41
C ILE A 60 8.77 3.42 19.04
N GLY A 61 9.57 2.57 18.39
CA GLY A 61 9.18 1.90 17.14
C GLY A 61 7.84 1.15 17.27
N PHE A 62 7.64 0.41 18.36
CA PHE A 62 6.36 -0.27 18.61
C PHE A 62 5.20 0.69 18.89
N LEU A 63 5.43 1.82 19.57
CA LEU A 63 4.41 2.85 19.76
C LEU A 63 3.96 3.44 18.43
N LEU A 64 4.91 3.76 17.54
CA LEU A 64 4.62 4.29 16.20
C LEU A 64 3.86 3.29 15.32
N GLN A 65 4.06 1.99 15.54
CA GLN A 65 3.30 0.92 14.89
C GLN A 65 1.92 0.67 15.51
N GLY A 66 1.55 1.36 16.60
CA GLY A 66 0.30 1.13 17.33
C GLY A 66 0.31 -0.12 18.23
N LYS A 67 1.46 -0.77 18.40
CA LYS A 67 1.64 -1.96 19.25
C LYS A 67 1.95 -1.55 20.69
N VAL A 68 0.96 -1.03 21.41
CA VAL A 68 1.14 -0.49 22.78
C VAL A 68 1.67 -1.53 23.77
N GLN A 69 1.17 -2.76 23.73
CA GLN A 69 1.64 -3.83 24.63
C GLN A 69 3.11 -4.15 24.39
N SER A 70 3.52 -4.26 23.13
CA SER A 70 4.91 -4.49 22.75
C SER A 70 5.78 -3.29 23.13
N ALA A 71 5.31 -2.05 22.97
CA ALA A 71 6.06 -0.88 23.40
C ALA A 71 6.37 -0.90 24.90
N ILE A 72 5.38 -1.18 25.73
CA ILE A 72 5.54 -1.21 27.19
C ILE A 72 6.49 -2.34 27.60
N SER A 73 6.31 -3.55 27.06
CA SER A 73 7.18 -4.68 27.40
C SER A 73 8.62 -4.55 26.90
N ASN A 74 8.86 -3.69 25.90
CA ASN A 74 10.19 -3.48 25.31
C ASN A 74 10.91 -2.24 25.86
N TYR A 75 10.25 -1.40 26.65
CA TYR A 75 10.85 -0.19 27.20
C TYR A 75 11.90 -0.53 28.27
N GLY A 76 13.17 -0.21 28.00
CA GLY A 76 14.26 -0.45 28.97
C GLY A 76 14.62 -1.92 29.23
N ASN A 77 14.08 -2.88 28.46
CA ASN A 77 14.36 -4.33 28.61
C ASN A 77 15.43 -4.86 27.64
N ILE A 78 16.37 -5.68 28.13
CA ILE A 78 17.43 -6.28 27.31
C ILE A 78 16.88 -7.57 26.67
N ILE A 79 17.21 -7.82 25.41
CA ILE A 79 16.94 -9.13 24.80
C ILE A 79 18.00 -10.09 25.31
N ASN A 80 17.59 -11.06 26.10
CA ASN A 80 18.43 -12.16 26.51
C ASN A 80 17.85 -13.49 26.00
N TRP A 81 18.60 -14.57 26.17
CA TRP A 81 18.11 -15.93 25.96
C TRP A 81 16.94 -16.30 26.89
N ASP A 82 16.87 -15.72 28.09
CA ASP A 82 15.80 -16.01 29.05
C ASP A 82 14.65 -14.99 28.99
N GLU A 83 14.89 -13.81 28.40
CA GLU A 83 13.94 -12.71 28.38
C GLU A 83 13.63 -12.30 26.94
N HIS A 84 12.41 -12.59 26.51
CA HIS A 84 11.91 -12.36 25.17
C HIS A 84 10.72 -11.40 25.21
N PRO A 85 10.96 -10.09 25.12
CA PRO A 85 9.86 -9.13 25.11
C PRO A 85 9.03 -9.28 23.84
N MET A 86 7.74 -8.95 23.94
CA MET A 86 6.74 -9.16 22.88
C MET A 86 7.15 -8.52 21.55
N GLY A 87 6.81 -9.18 20.42
CA GLY A 87 7.01 -8.62 19.08
C GLY A 87 8.41 -8.78 18.50
N LEU A 88 9.31 -9.56 19.13
CA LEU A 88 10.66 -9.85 18.61
C LEU A 88 10.64 -10.50 17.20
N TRP A 89 9.60 -11.30 16.92
CA TRP A 89 9.47 -12.10 15.70
C TRP A 89 8.24 -11.72 14.84
N GLY A 90 7.72 -10.51 15.02
CA GLY A 90 6.60 -10.00 14.21
C GLY A 90 5.20 -10.29 14.75
N GLU A 91 5.09 -10.88 15.94
CA GLU A 91 3.82 -11.00 16.70
C GLU A 91 3.23 -9.63 17.08
#